data_AF-A0A9D1JZM0-F1
#
_entry.id   AF-A0A9D1JZM0-F1
#
_cell.length_a   1.000
_cell.length_b   1.000
_cell.length_c   1.000
_cell.angle_alpha   90.00
_cell.angle_beta   90.00
_cell.angle_gamma   90.00
#
_symmetry.space_group_name_H-M   'P 1'
#
loop_
_entity.id
_entity.type
_entity.pdbx_description
1 polymer ?
#
loop_
_entity_poly.entity_id
_entity_poly.type
_entity_poly.pdbx_seq_one_letter_code
_entity_poly.pdbx_strand_id
1 'polypeptide(L)'
;MEKSKVYFCDMRAKPGMSLLDKLKKLMNAAGIGEIDMEKKFVAIKIHFGEPGNLSYLRPNFAKAVAEVVKARGGMPFLTDCNTLYVGRRKNALDHLEAAWENGFTPLSCGCPVIIADGLKGTDEVLVPVEGGEYVKEAKIGRAVMDADVIISLNHFKGHEATGFGGALKNLGMGCGSRAGKMEQHNSGKPDVDKETCRGCRVCAKNCAHDAISFDENRKASIDHSKCVGCGRCLGACNFDAIYNENSSANDELNCKIAEYSKAVVQGRPQFHINIVMDVSPYCDCHAENDLPIIPDVGMFASMDPVAVDMACADACNAMPVQAGSKLADELAAHGDCHHDHFTNTFPVTNWRSGIDHAVKIGLGSKEYELITVK
;
A
#
# COMPACT_ATOMS: atom_id res chain seq x y z
N MET A 1 6.48 6.52 -26.58
CA MET A 1 5.33 5.67 -26.20
C MET A 1 4.09 6.57 -26.18
N GLU A 2 2.90 6.01 -26.41
CA GLU A 2 1.66 6.75 -26.20
C GLU A 2 1.49 7.02 -24.70
N LYS A 3 1.06 8.24 -24.32
CA LYS A 3 0.89 8.60 -22.90
C LYS A 3 -0.32 7.87 -22.31
N SER A 4 -0.19 7.38 -21.09
CA SER A 4 -1.31 6.76 -20.37
C SER A 4 -2.33 7.81 -19.96
N LYS A 5 -3.62 7.54 -20.10
CA LYS A 5 -4.67 8.47 -19.68
C LYS A 5 -4.91 8.34 -18.18
N VAL A 6 -4.88 9.46 -17.47
CA VAL A 6 -5.27 9.55 -16.07
C VAL A 6 -6.41 10.54 -15.95
N TYR A 7 -7.52 10.08 -15.39
CA TYR A 7 -8.71 10.90 -15.22
C TYR A 7 -8.72 11.47 -13.82
N PHE A 8 -9.17 12.72 -13.68
CA PHE A 8 -9.18 13.44 -12.41
C PHE A 8 -10.50 14.15 -12.16
N CYS A 9 -10.96 14.16 -10.91
CA CYS A 9 -11.95 15.13 -10.45
C CYS A 9 -11.63 15.64 -9.04
N ASP A 10 -11.85 16.93 -8.81
CA ASP A 10 -11.59 17.58 -7.51
C ASP A 10 -12.57 17.13 -6.39
N MET A 11 -12.35 17.60 -5.15
CA MET A 11 -13.27 17.35 -4.03
C MET A 11 -14.46 18.31 -3.95
N ARG A 12 -14.61 19.27 -4.88
CA ARG A 12 -15.70 20.24 -4.81
C ARG A 12 -17.00 19.63 -5.33
N ALA A 13 -17.96 19.42 -4.45
CA ALA A 13 -19.31 18.97 -4.80
C ALA A 13 -20.25 20.17 -5.08
N LYS A 14 -21.22 19.97 -5.98
CA LYS A 14 -22.34 20.89 -6.22
C LYS A 14 -23.63 20.27 -5.69
N PRO A 15 -24.66 21.06 -5.31
CA PRO A 15 -25.95 20.50 -4.91
C PRO A 15 -26.46 19.48 -5.95
N GLY A 16 -26.87 18.30 -5.48
CA GLY A 16 -27.32 17.20 -6.35
C GLY A 16 -26.20 16.29 -6.90
N MET A 17 -24.93 16.50 -6.55
CA MET A 17 -23.83 15.63 -6.94
C MET A 17 -22.87 15.41 -5.77
N SER A 18 -22.98 14.26 -5.12
CA SER A 18 -22.09 13.88 -4.01
C SER A 18 -20.70 13.48 -4.51
N LEU A 19 -19.72 13.38 -3.61
CA LEU A 19 -18.40 12.81 -3.94
C LEU A 19 -18.51 11.37 -4.45
N LEU A 20 -19.49 10.60 -3.97
CA LEU A 20 -19.73 9.24 -4.45
C LEU A 20 -20.22 9.23 -5.90
N ASP A 21 -21.09 10.17 -6.26
CA ASP A 21 -21.55 10.33 -7.65
C ASP A 21 -20.40 10.77 -8.57
N LYS A 22 -19.53 11.66 -8.08
CA LYS A 22 -18.32 12.08 -8.80
C LYS A 22 -17.37 10.90 -9.02
N LEU A 23 -17.15 10.06 -8.01
CA LEU A 23 -16.32 8.86 -8.15
C LEU A 23 -16.89 7.92 -9.22
N LYS A 24 -18.20 7.63 -9.20
CA LYS A 24 -18.84 6.78 -10.22
C LYS A 24 -18.68 7.36 -11.64
N LYS A 25 -18.84 8.68 -11.79
CA LYS A 25 -18.63 9.37 -13.07
C LYS A 25 -17.19 9.29 -13.54
N LEU A 26 -16.24 9.52 -12.62
CA LEU A 26 -14.81 9.40 -12.89
C LEU A 26 -14.47 7.99 -13.40
N MET A 27 -14.95 6.95 -12.71
CA MET A 27 -14.71 5.56 -13.10
C MET A 27 -15.25 5.25 -14.50
N ASN A 28 -16.47 5.72 -14.80
CA ASN A 28 -17.07 5.55 -16.13
C ASN A 28 -16.27 6.27 -17.23
N ALA A 29 -15.85 7.51 -16.97
CA ALA A 29 -15.04 8.29 -17.91
C ALA A 29 -13.67 7.66 -18.15
N ALA A 30 -13.10 7.04 -17.12
CA ALA A 30 -11.81 6.36 -17.16
C ALA A 30 -11.84 4.97 -17.79
N GLY A 31 -12.96 4.54 -18.37
CA GLY A 31 -13.04 3.32 -19.16
C GLY A 31 -13.37 2.07 -18.37
N ILE A 32 -13.83 2.14 -17.11
CA ILE A 32 -14.21 0.91 -16.37
C ILE A 32 -15.33 0.10 -17.07
N GLY A 33 -16.08 0.73 -17.98
CA GLY A 33 -17.08 0.06 -18.83
C GLY A 33 -16.49 -0.83 -19.93
N GLU A 34 -15.18 -0.73 -20.20
CA GLU A 34 -14.48 -1.53 -21.21
C GLU A 34 -14.06 -2.91 -20.67
N ILE A 35 -14.10 -3.10 -19.34
CA ILE A 35 -13.79 -4.37 -18.69
C ILE A 35 -15.04 -5.24 -18.67
N ASP A 36 -14.94 -6.45 -19.22
CA ASP A 36 -15.98 -7.47 -19.09
C ASP A 36 -16.07 -7.97 -17.63
N MET A 37 -17.19 -7.70 -16.98
CA MET A 37 -17.46 -8.07 -15.59
C MET A 37 -18.62 -9.05 -15.45
N GLU A 38 -19.30 -9.46 -16.52
CA GLU A 38 -20.52 -10.26 -16.41
C GLU A 38 -20.23 -11.61 -15.74
N LYS A 39 -20.80 -11.82 -14.54
CA LYS A 39 -20.59 -13.01 -13.69
C LYS A 39 -19.14 -13.25 -13.28
N LYS A 40 -18.29 -12.23 -13.35
CA LYS A 40 -16.88 -12.29 -12.96
C LYS A 40 -16.68 -11.98 -11.48
N PHE A 41 -15.77 -12.69 -10.82
CA PHE A 41 -15.33 -12.34 -9.48
C PHE A 41 -14.39 -11.14 -9.55
N VAL A 42 -14.76 -10.04 -8.87
CA VAL A 42 -14.01 -8.79 -8.94
C VAL A 42 -13.45 -8.47 -7.55
N ALA A 43 -12.13 -8.58 -7.43
CA ALA A 43 -11.42 -8.19 -6.23
C ALA A 43 -11.29 -6.66 -6.19
N ILE A 44 -11.86 -6.01 -5.16
CA ILE A 44 -11.60 -4.61 -4.86
C ILE A 44 -10.57 -4.57 -3.74
N LYS A 45 -9.30 -4.38 -4.12
CA LYS A 45 -8.21 -4.27 -3.17
C LYS A 45 -8.26 -2.93 -2.47
N ILE A 46 -8.36 -2.97 -1.15
CA ILE A 46 -8.39 -1.78 -0.28
C ILE A 46 -7.69 -2.11 1.04
N HIS A 47 -7.21 -1.08 1.73
CA HIS A 47 -6.71 -1.17 3.09
C HIS A 47 -7.80 -0.74 4.07
N PHE A 48 -8.05 -1.53 5.12
CA PHE A 48 -9.17 -1.29 6.05
C PHE A 48 -8.86 -0.32 7.21
N GLY A 49 -7.63 0.21 7.27
CA GLY A 49 -7.12 1.00 8.38
C GLY A 49 -6.82 0.15 9.62
N GLU A 50 -5.83 0.56 10.41
CA GLU A 50 -5.65 0.00 11.75
C GLU A 50 -6.63 0.67 12.73
N PRO A 51 -7.29 -0.08 13.64
CA PRO A 51 -8.20 0.54 14.62
C PRO A 51 -7.51 1.62 15.46
N GLY A 52 -8.16 2.78 15.54
CA GLY A 52 -7.61 4.02 16.14
C GLY A 52 -7.27 5.09 15.10
N ASN A 53 -6.90 4.67 13.89
CA ASN A 53 -6.60 5.56 12.79
C ASN A 53 -7.90 6.04 12.16
N LEU A 54 -8.01 7.31 11.78
CA LEU A 54 -9.22 7.88 11.16
C LEU A 54 -8.99 8.44 9.75
N SER A 55 -7.78 8.35 9.21
CA SER A 55 -7.44 8.88 7.88
C SER A 55 -7.69 7.89 6.74
N TYR A 56 -8.01 6.63 7.05
CA TYR A 56 -8.35 5.62 6.04
C TYR A 56 -9.57 6.02 5.19
N LEU A 57 -9.72 5.43 4.00
CA LEU A 57 -10.88 5.72 3.16
C LEU A 57 -12.19 5.31 3.81
N ARG A 58 -13.11 6.25 3.89
CA ARG A 58 -14.48 6.00 4.37
C ARG A 58 -15.11 4.83 3.58
N PRO A 59 -15.76 3.85 4.23
CA PRO A 59 -16.37 2.69 3.57
C PRO A 59 -17.36 3.02 2.44
N ASN A 60 -17.94 4.23 2.46
CA ASN A 60 -18.83 4.74 1.42
C ASN A 60 -18.17 4.80 0.02
N PHE A 61 -16.86 5.07 -0.05
CA PHE A 61 -16.14 5.03 -1.33
C PHE A 61 -16.06 3.60 -1.87
N ALA A 62 -15.74 2.63 -1.01
CA ALA A 62 -15.74 1.22 -1.37
C ALA A 62 -17.13 0.74 -1.84
N LYS A 63 -18.20 1.20 -1.18
CA LYS A 63 -19.58 0.96 -1.63
C LYS A 63 -19.85 1.50 -3.02
N ALA A 64 -19.43 2.72 -3.31
CA ALA A 64 -19.61 3.32 -4.63
C ALA A 64 -18.93 2.50 -5.72
N VAL A 65 -17.71 2.00 -5.47
CA VAL A 65 -17.00 1.10 -6.40
C VAL A 65 -17.73 -0.23 -6.57
N ALA A 66 -18.15 -0.87 -5.47
CA ALA A 66 -18.89 -2.13 -5.52
C ALA A 66 -20.22 -2.00 -6.29
N GLU A 67 -20.92 -0.87 -6.18
CA GLU A 67 -22.14 -0.59 -6.95
C GLU A 67 -21.86 -0.49 -8.46
N VAL A 68 -20.75 0.14 -8.87
CA VAL A 68 -20.34 0.24 -10.28
C VAL A 68 -20.03 -1.14 -10.86
N VAL A 69 -19.39 -2.01 -10.09
CA VAL A 69 -19.11 -3.41 -10.46
C VAL A 69 -20.40 -4.21 -10.61
N LYS A 70 -21.31 -4.15 -9.62
CA LYS A 70 -22.59 -4.87 -9.67
C LYS A 70 -23.48 -4.43 -10.81
N ALA A 71 -23.48 -3.13 -11.12
CA ALA A 71 -24.22 -2.58 -12.26
C ALA A 71 -23.75 -3.13 -13.62
N ARG A 72 -22.58 -3.78 -13.67
CA ARG A 72 -21.99 -4.44 -14.84
C ARG A 72 -22.02 -5.97 -14.75
N GLY A 73 -22.83 -6.52 -13.85
CA GLY A 73 -22.95 -7.98 -13.67
C GLY A 73 -21.81 -8.63 -12.87
N GLY A 74 -20.85 -7.84 -12.37
CA GLY A 74 -19.74 -8.34 -11.57
C GLY A 74 -20.13 -8.73 -10.15
N MET A 75 -19.35 -9.63 -9.58
CA MET A 75 -19.47 -10.12 -8.21
C MET A 75 -18.33 -9.55 -7.36
N PRO A 76 -18.48 -8.33 -6.80
CA PRO A 76 -17.40 -7.68 -6.06
C PRO A 76 -17.21 -8.30 -4.67
N PHE A 77 -15.97 -8.26 -4.20
CA PHE A 77 -15.62 -8.41 -2.79
C PHE A 77 -14.46 -7.47 -2.44
N LEU A 78 -14.47 -6.92 -1.24
CA LEU A 78 -13.30 -6.19 -0.72
C LEU A 78 -12.25 -7.18 -0.26
N THR A 79 -10.98 -6.87 -0.48
CA THR A 79 -9.90 -7.77 -0.10
C THR A 79 -8.66 -7.07 0.42
N ASP A 80 -7.97 -7.75 1.33
CA ASP A 80 -6.62 -7.44 1.79
C ASP A 80 -5.92 -8.74 2.23
N CYS A 81 -4.59 -8.75 2.28
CA CYS A 81 -3.84 -9.85 2.91
C CYS A 81 -3.38 -9.42 4.30
N ASN A 82 -3.24 -10.39 5.19
CA ASN A 82 -2.81 -10.15 6.56
C ASN A 82 -1.47 -9.39 6.63
N THR A 83 -1.33 -8.53 7.62
CA THR A 83 -0.13 -7.74 7.86
C THR A 83 0.96 -8.57 8.53
N LEU A 84 2.20 -8.11 8.37
CA LEU A 84 3.35 -8.63 9.12
C LEU A 84 3.51 -7.98 10.48
N TYR A 85 3.01 -6.76 10.63
CA TYR A 85 3.33 -5.85 11.71
C TYR A 85 2.48 -6.11 12.95
N VAL A 86 2.88 -5.47 14.05
CA VAL A 86 2.07 -5.41 15.27
C VAL A 86 0.76 -4.70 14.94
N GLY A 87 -0.35 -5.28 15.37
CA GLY A 87 -1.69 -4.78 15.09
C GLY A 87 -2.72 -5.89 15.08
N ARG A 88 -3.96 -5.52 14.78
CA ARG A 88 -5.13 -6.38 14.71
C ARG A 88 -5.35 -6.97 13.32
N ARG A 89 -4.45 -6.76 12.36
CA ARG A 89 -4.60 -7.29 10.99
C ARG A 89 -3.66 -8.45 10.64
N LYS A 90 -3.13 -9.12 11.67
CA LYS A 90 -2.12 -10.20 11.57
C LYS A 90 -2.67 -11.59 11.19
N ASN A 91 -3.97 -11.80 11.35
CA ASN A 91 -4.70 -13.03 10.98
C ASN A 91 -6.14 -12.68 10.60
N ALA A 92 -6.83 -13.58 9.88
CA ALA A 92 -8.09 -13.22 9.26
C ALA A 92 -9.21 -12.86 10.24
N LEU A 93 -9.26 -13.46 11.44
CA LEU A 93 -10.31 -13.17 12.41
C LEU A 93 -10.15 -11.76 12.97
N ASP A 94 -8.97 -11.45 13.52
CA ASP A 94 -8.67 -10.12 14.05
C ASP A 94 -8.80 -9.06 12.94
N HIS A 95 -8.39 -9.39 11.71
CA HIS A 95 -8.42 -8.49 10.55
C HIS A 95 -9.85 -8.15 10.14
N LEU A 96 -10.75 -9.15 10.11
CA LEU A 96 -12.17 -8.92 9.85
C LEU A 96 -12.81 -8.07 10.95
N GLU A 97 -12.51 -8.33 12.23
CA GLU A 97 -13.01 -7.52 13.33
C GLU A 97 -12.51 -6.06 13.24
N ALA A 98 -11.24 -5.85 12.92
CA ALA A 98 -10.67 -4.52 12.68
C ALA A 98 -11.37 -3.81 11.51
N ALA A 99 -11.61 -4.52 10.41
CA ALA A 99 -12.34 -3.98 9.26
C ALA A 99 -13.77 -3.60 9.66
N TRP A 100 -14.48 -4.44 10.42
CA TRP A 100 -15.85 -4.16 10.87
C TRP A 100 -15.93 -2.97 11.82
N GLU A 101 -14.98 -2.84 12.74
CA GLU A 101 -14.88 -1.69 13.65
C GLU A 101 -14.70 -0.37 12.90
N ASN A 102 -13.87 -0.39 11.84
CA ASN A 102 -13.70 0.74 10.92
C ASN A 102 -14.84 0.87 9.88
N GLY A 103 -15.91 0.11 10.05
CA GLY A 103 -17.13 0.22 9.25
C GLY A 103 -17.10 -0.52 7.91
N PHE A 104 -16.06 -1.29 7.60
CA PHE A 104 -15.98 -2.16 6.42
C PHE A 104 -16.75 -3.46 6.63
N THR A 105 -18.07 -3.34 6.71
CA THR A 105 -18.99 -4.48 6.80
C THR A 105 -19.66 -4.75 5.47
N PRO A 106 -20.19 -5.97 5.21
CA PRO A 106 -20.95 -6.24 4.00
C PRO A 106 -22.14 -5.29 3.76
N LEU A 107 -22.78 -4.80 4.83
CA LEU A 107 -23.87 -3.83 4.72
C LEU A 107 -23.36 -2.43 4.31
N SER A 108 -22.30 -1.95 4.97
CA SER A 108 -21.73 -0.63 4.70
C SER A 108 -21.09 -0.54 3.33
N CYS A 109 -20.37 -1.58 2.92
CA CYS A 109 -19.63 -1.63 1.65
C CYS A 109 -20.46 -2.20 0.49
N GLY A 110 -21.63 -2.78 0.78
CA GLY A 110 -22.47 -3.42 -0.23
C GLY A 110 -21.86 -4.67 -0.86
N CYS A 111 -20.78 -5.24 -0.32
CA CYS A 111 -20.16 -6.48 -0.82
C CYS A 111 -19.39 -7.21 0.29
N PRO A 112 -19.16 -8.53 0.18
CA PRO A 112 -18.39 -9.29 1.16
C PRO A 112 -16.95 -8.78 1.32
N VAL A 113 -16.34 -9.08 2.46
CA VAL A 113 -14.92 -8.87 2.73
C VAL A 113 -14.24 -10.23 2.80
N ILE A 114 -13.13 -10.41 2.09
CA ILE A 114 -12.34 -11.64 2.07
C ILE A 114 -10.89 -11.30 2.42
N ILE A 115 -10.31 -12.01 3.39
CA ILE A 115 -8.88 -11.93 3.68
C ILE A 115 -8.16 -12.92 2.77
N ALA A 116 -7.41 -12.38 1.81
CA ALA A 116 -7.00 -13.13 0.62
C ALA A 116 -5.94 -14.20 0.85
N ASP A 117 -5.17 -14.10 1.92
CA ASP A 117 -4.14 -15.07 2.30
C ASP A 117 -4.59 -16.02 3.43
N GLY A 118 -5.90 -16.13 3.63
CA GLY A 118 -6.54 -17.12 4.48
C GLY A 118 -6.35 -16.87 5.98
N LEU A 119 -6.78 -17.85 6.80
CA LEU A 119 -6.90 -17.68 8.25
C LEU A 119 -5.59 -17.21 8.92
N LYS A 120 -4.45 -17.76 8.50
CA LYS A 120 -3.14 -17.53 9.12
C LYS A 120 -2.17 -16.72 8.25
N GLY A 121 -2.62 -16.26 7.08
CA GLY A 121 -1.76 -15.58 6.11
C GLY A 121 -0.80 -16.51 5.35
N THR A 122 -1.21 -17.76 5.14
CA THR A 122 -0.42 -18.82 4.48
C THR A 122 -1.09 -19.38 3.23
N ASP A 123 -2.28 -18.90 2.88
CA ASP A 123 -3.00 -19.32 1.67
C ASP A 123 -2.52 -18.46 0.49
N GLU A 124 -1.44 -18.89 -0.13
CA GLU A 124 -0.75 -18.12 -1.17
C GLU A 124 -0.53 -18.96 -2.43
N VAL A 125 -0.33 -18.26 -3.54
CA VAL A 125 0.18 -18.84 -4.77
C VAL A 125 1.47 -18.16 -5.17
N LEU A 126 2.35 -18.94 -5.79
CA LEU A 126 3.59 -18.45 -6.37
C LEU A 126 3.30 -17.98 -7.79
N VAL A 127 3.57 -16.70 -8.05
CA VAL A 127 3.29 -16.05 -9.33
C VAL A 127 4.61 -15.58 -9.93
N PRO A 128 5.06 -16.13 -11.07
CA PRO A 128 6.27 -15.67 -11.73
C PRO A 128 6.22 -14.17 -12.02
N VAL A 129 7.30 -13.44 -11.74
CA VAL A 129 7.40 -12.01 -12.07
C VAL A 129 8.14 -11.85 -13.38
N GLU A 130 7.40 -11.61 -14.47
CA GLU A 130 8.02 -11.41 -15.77
C GLU A 130 8.92 -10.16 -15.75
N GLY A 131 10.20 -10.29 -16.09
CA GLY A 131 11.16 -9.19 -16.08
C GLY A 131 11.55 -8.70 -14.67
N GLY A 132 11.20 -9.42 -13.60
CA GLY A 132 11.64 -9.09 -12.24
C GLY A 132 13.14 -9.30 -12.04
N GLU A 133 13.76 -8.42 -11.26
CA GLU A 133 15.17 -8.44 -10.88
C GLU A 133 15.40 -8.98 -9.47
N TYR A 134 14.47 -8.71 -8.54
CA TYR A 134 14.61 -9.08 -7.13
C TYR A 134 13.79 -10.31 -6.74
N VAL A 135 12.60 -10.45 -7.32
CA VAL A 135 11.61 -11.47 -7.00
C VAL A 135 11.38 -12.33 -8.24
N LYS A 136 11.64 -13.64 -8.11
CA LYS A 136 11.36 -14.60 -9.17
C LYS A 136 9.89 -15.00 -9.20
N GLU A 137 9.34 -15.31 -8.02
CA GLU A 137 7.95 -15.71 -7.84
C GLU A 137 7.37 -14.96 -6.64
N ALA A 138 6.42 -14.06 -6.91
CA ALA A 138 5.70 -13.32 -5.88
C ALA A 138 4.70 -14.24 -5.17
N LYS A 139 4.65 -14.14 -3.84
CA LYS A 139 3.72 -14.92 -2.99
C LYS A 139 2.45 -14.10 -2.78
N ILE A 140 1.43 -14.34 -3.59
CA ILE A 140 0.19 -13.56 -3.62
C ILE A 140 -0.93 -14.34 -2.93
N GLY A 141 -1.76 -13.65 -2.13
CA GLY A 141 -2.93 -14.26 -1.49
C GLY A 141 -3.84 -14.94 -2.51
N ARG A 142 -4.24 -16.19 -2.23
CA ARG A 142 -4.99 -17.05 -3.14
C ARG A 142 -6.25 -16.39 -3.70
N ALA A 143 -7.05 -15.73 -2.85
CA ALA A 143 -8.31 -15.13 -3.30
C ALA A 143 -8.13 -13.96 -4.27
N VAL A 144 -6.99 -13.24 -4.21
CA VAL A 144 -6.65 -12.21 -5.21
C VAL A 144 -6.38 -12.86 -6.56
N MET A 145 -5.70 -14.01 -6.56
CA MET A 145 -5.32 -14.69 -7.80
C MET A 145 -6.46 -15.48 -8.42
N ASP A 146 -7.41 -15.95 -7.62
CA ASP A 146 -8.63 -16.61 -8.08
C ASP A 146 -9.68 -15.61 -8.65
N ALA A 147 -9.51 -14.30 -8.42
CA ALA A 147 -10.38 -13.27 -9.00
C ALA A 147 -10.10 -13.04 -10.49
N ASP A 148 -11.17 -12.85 -11.28
CA ASP A 148 -11.08 -12.59 -12.72
C ASP A 148 -10.60 -11.16 -13.03
N VAL A 149 -10.99 -10.19 -12.19
CA VAL A 149 -10.71 -8.76 -12.37
C VAL A 149 -10.19 -8.19 -11.05
N ILE A 150 -9.19 -7.29 -11.13
CA ILE A 150 -8.64 -6.58 -9.97
C ILE A 150 -8.93 -5.08 -10.08
N ILE A 151 -9.44 -4.49 -9.01
CA ILE A 151 -9.60 -3.04 -8.86
C ILE A 151 -8.80 -2.59 -7.64
N SER A 152 -7.84 -1.69 -7.77
CA SER A 152 -7.19 -1.08 -6.60
C SER A 152 -7.89 0.22 -6.20
N LEU A 153 -8.34 0.29 -4.95
CA LEU A 153 -8.96 1.47 -4.35
C LEU A 153 -8.09 1.94 -3.19
N ASN A 154 -7.43 3.09 -3.40
CA ASN A 154 -6.28 3.48 -2.62
C ASN A 154 -6.56 4.80 -1.90
N HIS A 155 -6.29 4.83 -0.59
CA HIS A 155 -5.97 6.07 0.09
C HIS A 155 -4.57 6.49 -0.35
N PHE A 156 -4.46 7.57 -1.12
CA PHE A 156 -3.16 8.07 -1.53
C PHE A 156 -2.60 9.01 -0.46
N LYS A 157 -1.50 8.62 0.18
CA LYS A 157 -0.94 9.29 1.37
C LYS A 157 0.56 9.08 1.51
N GLY A 158 1.21 9.81 2.42
CA GLY A 158 2.63 9.63 2.74
C GLY A 158 2.95 8.26 3.35
N HIS A 159 4.22 7.86 3.32
CA HIS A 159 4.71 6.65 3.95
C HIS A 159 6.20 6.76 4.32
N GLU A 160 6.54 6.35 5.53
CA GLU A 160 7.85 6.53 6.14
C GLU A 160 9.02 5.74 5.50
N ALA A 161 8.73 4.61 4.84
CA ALA A 161 9.69 3.85 4.03
C ALA A 161 9.54 4.04 2.50
N THR A 162 8.30 4.03 1.98
CA THR A 162 8.06 4.02 0.52
C THR A 162 7.80 5.40 -0.09
N GLY A 163 7.88 6.47 0.71
CA GLY A 163 7.55 7.85 0.33
C GLY A 163 6.04 8.09 0.31
N PHE A 164 5.29 7.27 -0.43
CA PHE A 164 3.83 7.27 -0.39
C PHE A 164 3.25 5.85 -0.45
N GLY A 165 1.96 5.74 -0.12
CA GLY A 165 1.10 4.61 -0.44
C GLY A 165 0.13 5.00 -1.56
N GLY A 166 0.13 4.24 -2.65
CA GLY A 166 -0.73 4.41 -3.82
C GLY A 166 -1.11 3.05 -4.42
N ALA A 167 -1.45 3.00 -5.70
CA ALA A 167 -1.83 1.80 -6.42
C ALA A 167 -0.74 0.72 -6.35
N LEU A 168 0.54 1.05 -6.58
CA LEU A 168 1.62 0.07 -6.53
C LEU A 168 1.75 -0.55 -5.13
N LYS A 169 1.77 0.26 -4.08
CA LYS A 169 1.86 -0.28 -2.72
C LYS A 169 0.64 -1.12 -2.35
N ASN A 170 -0.55 -0.67 -2.73
CA ASN A 170 -1.80 -1.37 -2.45
C ASN A 170 -1.87 -2.75 -3.13
N LEU A 171 -1.41 -2.83 -4.39
CA LEU A 171 -1.32 -4.08 -5.14
C LEU A 171 -0.15 -4.94 -4.63
N GLY A 172 1.07 -4.43 -4.67
CA GLY A 172 2.26 -5.23 -4.39
C GLY A 172 2.38 -5.69 -2.94
N MET A 173 2.33 -4.75 -2.00
CA MET A 173 2.40 -5.09 -0.58
C MET A 173 1.06 -5.63 -0.06
N GLY A 174 -0.05 -5.01 -0.45
CA GLY A 174 -1.37 -5.39 0.06
C GLY A 174 -1.85 -6.76 -0.41
N CYS A 175 -1.51 -7.21 -1.62
CA CYS A 175 -1.86 -8.55 -2.11
C CYS A 175 -0.81 -9.61 -1.77
N GLY A 176 0.39 -9.22 -1.35
CA GLY A 176 1.40 -10.16 -0.88
C GLY A 176 0.92 -10.88 0.38
N SER A 177 1.11 -12.19 0.46
CA SER A 177 0.89 -12.93 1.70
C SER A 177 1.81 -12.43 2.82
N ARG A 178 1.68 -12.96 4.03
CA ARG A 178 2.67 -12.67 5.08
C ARG A 178 4.09 -13.04 4.66
N ALA A 179 4.30 -14.16 3.95
CA ALA A 179 5.61 -14.51 3.43
C ALA A 179 6.05 -13.60 2.28
N GLY A 180 5.13 -13.14 1.43
CA GLY A 180 5.43 -12.23 0.34
C GLY A 180 5.81 -10.82 0.80
N LYS A 181 5.06 -10.27 1.77
CA LYS A 181 5.43 -9.02 2.45
C LYS A 181 6.82 -9.13 3.09
N MET A 182 7.19 -10.33 3.55
CA MET A 182 8.48 -10.55 4.20
C MET A 182 9.63 -10.41 3.22
N GLU A 183 9.46 -11.01 2.05
CA GLU A 183 10.43 -10.95 0.96
C GLU A 183 10.62 -9.52 0.48
N GLN A 184 9.53 -8.73 0.41
CA GLN A 184 9.60 -7.31 0.03
C GLN A 184 10.43 -6.48 1.03
N HIS A 185 10.36 -6.78 2.33
CA HIS A 185 11.16 -6.11 3.37
C HIS A 185 12.57 -6.71 3.56
N ASN A 186 12.86 -7.83 2.91
CA ASN A 186 14.14 -8.49 3.03
C ASN A 186 15.18 -7.82 2.11
N SER A 187 15.83 -6.79 2.62
CA SER A 187 16.97 -6.15 1.95
C SER A 187 18.29 -6.51 2.64
N GLY A 188 18.37 -7.69 3.28
CA GLY A 188 19.53 -8.15 4.03
C GLY A 188 19.17 -8.87 5.34
N LYS A 189 20.19 -9.43 6.00
CA LYS A 189 20.03 -10.00 7.34
C LYS A 189 20.26 -8.90 8.38
N PRO A 190 19.29 -8.63 9.26
CA PRO A 190 19.43 -7.58 10.25
C PRO A 190 20.50 -7.94 11.29
N ASP A 191 21.08 -6.91 11.90
CA ASP A 191 21.99 -7.00 13.03
C ASP A 191 21.47 -6.22 14.24
N VAL A 192 22.14 -6.41 15.38
CA VAL A 192 21.73 -5.82 16.67
C VAL A 192 22.77 -4.83 17.15
N ASP A 193 22.37 -3.59 17.37
CA ASP A 193 23.16 -2.64 18.15
C ASP A 193 23.10 -3.04 19.63
N LYS A 194 24.24 -3.52 20.13
CA LYS A 194 24.36 -3.99 21.50
C LYS A 194 24.23 -2.88 22.53
N GLU A 195 24.58 -1.63 22.21
CA GLU A 195 24.47 -0.52 23.16
C GLU A 195 23.00 -0.16 23.39
N THR A 196 22.24 -0.03 22.31
CA THR A 196 20.82 0.31 22.33
C THR A 196 19.93 -0.85 22.84
N CYS A 197 20.34 -2.11 22.62
CA CYS A 197 19.55 -3.27 22.98
C CYS A 197 19.23 -3.36 24.49
N ARG A 198 17.94 -3.41 24.84
CA ARG A 198 17.48 -3.53 26.24
C ARG A 198 17.27 -4.96 26.73
N GLY A 199 17.50 -5.97 25.86
CA GLY A 199 17.39 -7.37 26.25
C GLY A 199 15.98 -7.87 26.56
N CYS A 200 14.94 -7.22 26.02
CA CYS A 200 13.53 -7.52 26.31
C CYS A 200 13.03 -8.86 25.74
N ARG A 201 13.82 -9.51 24.87
CA ARG A 201 13.55 -10.82 24.24
C ARG A 201 12.35 -10.89 23.29
N VAL A 202 11.71 -9.76 23.00
CA VAL A 202 10.58 -9.70 22.04
C VAL A 202 11.03 -10.13 20.64
N CYS A 203 12.24 -9.73 20.20
CA CYS A 203 12.78 -10.12 18.90
C CYS A 203 12.91 -11.64 18.73
N ALA A 204 13.44 -12.36 19.73
CA ALA A 204 13.57 -13.81 19.65
C ALA A 204 12.22 -14.54 19.62
N LYS A 205 11.22 -14.05 20.38
CA LYS A 205 9.84 -14.60 20.31
C LYS A 205 9.22 -14.47 18.91
N ASN A 206 9.63 -13.45 18.16
CA ASN A 206 9.15 -13.20 16.80
C ASN A 206 10.00 -13.89 15.72
N CYS A 207 11.14 -14.47 16.09
CA CYS A 207 11.98 -15.21 15.16
C CYS A 207 11.44 -16.63 14.97
N ALA A 208 10.98 -16.97 13.77
CA ALA A 208 10.52 -18.32 13.43
C ALA A 208 11.63 -19.29 13.02
N HIS A 209 12.89 -18.83 13.06
CA HIS A 209 14.07 -19.59 12.61
C HIS A 209 15.07 -19.85 13.73
N ASP A 210 14.69 -19.55 14.99
CA ASP A 210 15.57 -19.66 16.16
C ASP A 210 16.95 -19.03 15.94
N ALA A 211 16.97 -17.93 15.19
CA ALA A 211 18.18 -17.24 14.77
C ALA A 211 18.63 -16.20 15.80
N ILE A 212 17.90 -15.98 16.90
CA ILE A 212 18.21 -14.91 17.85
C ILE A 212 18.55 -15.48 19.21
N SER A 213 19.79 -15.26 19.64
CA SER A 213 20.27 -15.61 20.98
C SER A 213 20.53 -14.36 21.82
N PHE A 214 20.78 -14.56 23.11
CA PHE A 214 21.16 -13.49 24.04
C PHE A 214 22.45 -13.87 24.73
N ASP A 215 23.38 -12.93 24.80
CA ASP A 215 24.63 -13.10 25.55
C ASP A 215 24.42 -12.91 27.06
N GLU A 216 25.52 -13.04 27.82
CA GLU A 216 25.55 -12.95 29.28
C GLU A 216 25.05 -11.59 29.80
N ASN A 217 25.23 -10.53 29.01
CA ASN A 217 24.76 -9.18 29.29
C ASN A 217 23.31 -8.95 28.86
N ARG A 218 22.61 -10.02 28.45
CA ARG A 218 21.25 -10.02 27.90
C ARG A 218 21.13 -9.19 26.61
N LYS A 219 22.21 -9.02 25.84
CA LYS A 219 22.14 -8.35 24.54
C LYS A 219 21.84 -9.36 23.46
N ALA A 220 20.95 -9.00 22.53
CA ALA A 220 20.57 -9.90 21.44
C ALA A 220 21.72 -10.05 20.44
N SER A 221 21.78 -11.19 19.77
CA SER A 221 22.65 -11.42 18.61
C SER A 221 21.91 -12.29 17.60
N ILE A 222 22.13 -12.04 16.31
CA ILE A 222 21.44 -12.75 15.22
C ILE A 222 22.45 -13.70 14.56
N ASP A 223 22.13 -14.98 14.56
CA ASP A 223 22.84 -16.00 13.82
C ASP A 223 22.42 -15.90 12.34
N HIS A 224 23.28 -15.27 11.54
CA HIS A 224 23.03 -15.07 10.12
C HIS A 224 22.99 -16.39 9.35
N SER A 225 23.52 -17.50 9.85
CA SER A 225 23.39 -18.80 9.17
C SER A 225 21.95 -19.34 9.22
N LYS A 226 21.19 -18.98 10.26
CA LYS A 226 19.78 -19.35 10.44
C LYS A 226 18.81 -18.25 10.01
N CYS A 227 19.24 -16.99 10.07
CA CYS A 227 18.41 -15.86 9.70
C CYS A 227 18.16 -15.86 8.19
N VAL A 228 16.88 -15.75 7.81
CA VAL A 228 16.45 -15.64 6.41
C VAL A 228 16.23 -14.20 5.95
N GLY A 229 16.58 -13.21 6.79
CA GLY A 229 16.42 -11.78 6.46
C GLY A 229 14.98 -11.26 6.57
N CYS A 230 14.12 -11.94 7.33
CA CYS A 230 12.71 -11.59 7.41
C CYS A 230 12.45 -10.22 8.09
N GLY A 231 13.36 -9.72 8.92
CA GLY A 231 13.15 -8.42 9.56
C GLY A 231 12.00 -8.36 10.58
N ARG A 232 11.33 -9.48 10.92
CA ARG A 232 10.34 -9.53 12.01
C ARG A 232 10.90 -8.99 13.32
N CYS A 233 12.17 -9.26 13.59
CA CYS A 233 12.85 -8.77 14.77
C CYS A 233 13.04 -7.26 14.75
N LEU A 234 13.27 -6.66 13.57
CA LEU A 234 13.42 -5.22 13.37
C LEU A 234 12.12 -4.49 13.76
N GLY A 235 10.98 -4.90 13.17
CA GLY A 235 9.68 -4.31 13.53
C GLY A 235 9.16 -4.64 14.94
N ALA A 236 9.76 -5.61 15.63
CA ALA A 236 9.38 -5.98 16.99
C ALA A 236 10.22 -5.27 18.07
N CYS A 237 11.26 -4.53 17.67
CA CYS A 237 12.16 -3.85 18.60
C CYS A 237 11.66 -2.45 18.92
N ASN A 238 11.00 -2.26 20.07
CA ASN A 238 10.54 -0.94 20.54
C ASN A 238 11.67 0.01 21.00
N PHE A 239 12.92 -0.33 20.71
CA PHE A 239 14.10 0.43 21.12
C PHE A 239 15.01 0.72 19.93
N ASP A 240 14.61 0.35 18.71
CA ASP A 240 15.39 0.54 17.47
C ASP A 240 16.80 -0.06 17.52
N ALA A 241 17.00 -1.07 18.38
CA ALA A 241 18.28 -1.73 18.56
C ALA A 241 18.59 -2.76 17.47
N ILE A 242 17.71 -2.95 16.50
CA ILE A 242 17.89 -3.89 15.39
C ILE A 242 17.84 -3.10 14.11
N TYR A 243 18.90 -3.21 13.30
CA TYR A 243 19.09 -2.40 12.11
C TYR A 243 19.43 -3.29 10.91
N ASN A 244 19.30 -2.72 9.71
CA ASN A 244 19.81 -3.31 8.48
C ASN A 244 20.86 -2.35 7.90
N GLU A 245 22.04 -2.85 7.57
CA GLU A 245 23.14 -2.05 7.01
C GLU A 245 22.89 -1.61 5.56
N ASN A 246 21.88 -2.16 4.89
CA ASN A 246 21.58 -1.81 3.51
C ASN A 246 20.96 -0.41 3.41
N SER A 247 21.78 0.57 3.03
CA SER A 247 21.36 1.96 2.78
C SER A 247 20.35 2.11 1.64
N SER A 248 20.27 1.12 0.74
CA SER A 248 19.31 1.06 -0.37
C SER A 248 18.06 0.24 -0.03
N ALA A 249 17.84 -0.10 1.25
CA ALA A 249 16.74 -0.97 1.66
C ALA A 249 15.36 -0.44 1.23
N ASN A 250 15.13 0.88 1.28
CA ASN A 250 13.88 1.49 0.85
C ASN A 250 13.71 1.50 -0.67
N ASP A 251 14.80 1.70 -1.43
CA ASP A 251 14.78 1.62 -2.89
C ASP A 251 14.48 0.19 -3.36
N GLU A 252 15.17 -0.79 -2.79
CA GLU A 252 14.89 -2.20 -3.06
C GLU A 252 13.47 -2.60 -2.66
N LEU A 253 12.98 -2.10 -1.53
CA LEU A 253 11.60 -2.32 -1.09
C LEU A 253 10.61 -1.81 -2.14
N ASN A 254 10.81 -0.59 -2.64
CA ASN A 254 9.97 -0.02 -3.69
C ASN A 254 10.03 -0.82 -5.00
N CYS A 255 11.22 -1.30 -5.40
CA CYS A 255 11.38 -2.17 -6.57
C CYS A 255 10.65 -3.52 -6.39
N LYS A 256 10.78 -4.16 -5.22
CA LYS A 256 10.08 -5.42 -4.90
C LYS A 256 8.56 -5.23 -4.85
N ILE A 257 8.07 -4.09 -4.36
CA ILE A 257 6.65 -3.73 -4.41
C ILE A 257 6.17 -3.61 -5.87
N ALA A 258 6.93 -2.96 -6.74
CA ALA A 258 6.59 -2.86 -8.16
C ALA A 258 6.53 -4.23 -8.84
N GLU A 259 7.47 -5.13 -8.53
CA GLU A 259 7.48 -6.51 -9.02
C GLU A 259 6.28 -7.33 -8.53
N TYR A 260 5.94 -7.23 -7.24
CA TYR A 260 4.73 -7.84 -6.70
C TYR A 260 3.46 -7.25 -7.35
N SER A 261 3.43 -5.94 -7.61
CA SER A 261 2.31 -5.29 -8.30
C SER A 261 2.13 -5.85 -9.70
N LYS A 262 3.23 -6.04 -10.45
CA LYS A 262 3.20 -6.69 -11.76
C LYS A 262 2.66 -8.11 -11.68
N ALA A 263 3.10 -8.90 -10.70
CA ALA A 263 2.61 -10.26 -10.51
C ALA A 263 1.08 -10.31 -10.31
N VAL A 264 0.52 -9.35 -9.57
CA VAL A 264 -0.93 -9.26 -9.33
C VAL A 264 -1.70 -8.96 -10.60
N VAL A 265 -1.19 -8.12 -11.50
CA VAL A 265 -1.98 -7.55 -12.60
C VAL A 265 -1.65 -8.09 -13.99
N GLN A 266 -0.49 -8.73 -14.17
CA GLN A 266 -0.10 -9.25 -15.47
C GLN A 266 -1.13 -10.27 -15.99
N GLY A 267 -1.51 -10.10 -17.27
CA GLY A 267 -2.42 -11.02 -17.94
C GLY A 267 -3.88 -10.99 -17.46
N ARG A 268 -4.33 -9.98 -16.71
CA ARG A 268 -5.73 -9.85 -16.28
C ARG A 268 -6.27 -8.43 -16.40
N PRO A 269 -7.60 -8.23 -16.53
CA PRO A 269 -8.20 -6.91 -16.49
C PRO A 269 -7.99 -6.21 -15.14
N GLN A 270 -7.64 -4.93 -15.19
CA GLN A 270 -7.31 -4.13 -14.02
C GLN A 270 -7.89 -2.72 -14.11
N PHE A 271 -8.17 -2.09 -12.96
CA PHE A 271 -8.58 -0.69 -12.87
C PHE A 271 -8.08 -0.07 -11.55
N HIS A 272 -7.60 1.17 -11.58
CA HIS A 272 -6.94 1.77 -10.42
C HIS A 272 -7.57 3.10 -10.06
N ILE A 273 -7.81 3.29 -8.75
CA ILE A 273 -8.43 4.47 -8.17
C ILE A 273 -7.58 4.96 -7.02
N ASN A 274 -7.08 6.19 -7.13
CA ASN A 274 -6.41 6.88 -6.03
C ASN A 274 -7.33 8.00 -5.52
N ILE A 275 -7.60 8.01 -4.23
CA ILE A 275 -8.29 9.12 -3.57
C ILE A 275 -7.25 9.84 -2.69
N VAL A 276 -6.93 11.07 -3.09
CA VAL A 276 -5.93 11.92 -2.44
C VAL A 276 -6.67 12.86 -1.49
N MET A 277 -6.80 12.41 -0.24
CA MET A 277 -7.43 13.14 0.86
C MET A 277 -6.78 12.75 2.18
N ASP A 278 -6.91 13.58 3.21
CA ASP A 278 -6.36 13.30 4.54
C ASP A 278 -4.90 12.75 4.44
N VAL A 279 -4.06 13.42 3.65
CA VAL A 279 -2.72 12.97 3.25
C VAL A 279 -1.79 12.96 4.46
N SER A 280 -1.88 11.88 5.24
CA SER A 280 -1.12 11.69 6.47
C SER A 280 0.34 11.38 6.17
N PRO A 281 1.30 11.85 7.00
CA PRO A 281 2.71 11.51 6.83
C PRO A 281 2.97 10.00 6.98
N TYR A 282 2.36 9.34 7.97
CA TYR A 282 2.60 7.93 8.31
C TYR A 282 1.58 6.99 7.72
N CYS A 283 1.98 5.75 7.41
CA CYS A 283 1.09 4.72 6.87
C CYS A 283 -0.22 4.53 7.67
N ASP A 284 -1.35 4.27 7.01
CA ASP A 284 -2.62 3.93 7.68
C ASP A 284 -2.61 2.52 8.33
N CYS A 285 -1.47 1.82 8.21
CA CYS A 285 -1.14 0.66 9.04
C CYS A 285 -0.85 1.03 10.51
N HIS A 286 -0.57 2.30 10.80
CA HIS A 286 -0.42 2.80 12.16
C HIS A 286 -1.79 3.00 12.79
N ALA A 287 -1.91 2.74 14.10
CA ALA A 287 -3.14 2.98 14.86
C ALA A 287 -3.39 4.47 15.10
N GLU A 288 -2.38 5.30 14.92
CA GLU A 288 -2.43 6.75 14.97
C GLU A 288 -2.48 7.36 13.56
N ASN A 289 -3.11 8.53 13.44
CA ASN A 289 -2.97 9.40 12.28
C ASN A 289 -2.68 10.83 12.73
N ASP A 290 -1.87 11.53 11.94
CA ASP A 290 -1.44 12.91 12.21
C ASP A 290 -2.21 13.92 11.34
N LEU A 291 -1.98 15.21 11.58
CA LEU A 291 -2.42 16.29 10.71
C LEU A 291 -1.90 16.05 9.27
N PRO A 292 -2.77 16.14 8.24
CA PRO A 292 -2.34 16.00 6.85
C PRO A 292 -1.21 16.95 6.48
N ILE A 293 -0.26 16.51 5.64
CA ILE A 293 0.87 17.35 5.20
C ILE A 293 0.47 18.37 4.14
N ILE A 294 -0.66 18.14 3.45
CA ILE A 294 -1.25 19.00 2.42
C ILE A 294 -2.79 18.92 2.49
N PRO A 295 -3.52 19.90 1.94
CA PRO A 295 -4.98 19.81 1.80
C PRO A 295 -5.43 18.70 0.83
N ASP A 296 -6.70 18.32 0.93
CA ASP A 296 -7.34 17.37 0.00
C ASP A 296 -7.22 17.83 -1.47
N VAL A 297 -6.92 16.89 -2.37
CA VAL A 297 -6.70 17.17 -3.80
C VAL A 297 -7.89 16.72 -4.64
N GLY A 298 -8.25 15.43 -4.56
CA GLY A 298 -9.29 14.86 -5.42
C GLY A 298 -9.18 13.35 -5.61
N MET A 299 -9.84 12.87 -6.66
CA MET A 299 -9.91 11.46 -7.04
C MET A 299 -9.34 11.28 -8.44
N PHE A 300 -8.52 10.26 -8.60
CA PHE A 300 -7.84 9.90 -9.83
C PHE A 300 -8.19 8.47 -10.23
N ALA A 301 -8.31 8.20 -11.53
CA ALA A 301 -8.54 6.87 -12.04
C ALA A 301 -7.78 6.59 -13.34
N SER A 302 -7.29 5.36 -13.53
CA SER A 302 -6.62 4.92 -14.75
C SER A 302 -6.64 3.38 -14.88
N MET A 303 -6.40 2.90 -16.09
CA MET A 303 -6.05 1.50 -16.38
C MET A 303 -4.57 1.20 -16.11
N ASP A 304 -3.75 2.24 -15.91
CA ASP A 304 -2.31 2.16 -15.68
C ASP A 304 -1.99 2.52 -14.21
N PRO A 305 -1.50 1.56 -13.40
CA PRO A 305 -1.23 1.79 -11.98
C PRO A 305 -0.03 2.71 -11.74
N VAL A 306 0.93 2.77 -12.68
CA VAL A 306 2.10 3.64 -12.58
C VAL A 306 1.71 5.08 -12.90
N ALA A 307 0.93 5.28 -13.96
CA ALA A 307 0.49 6.60 -14.39
C ALA A 307 -0.40 7.29 -13.32
N VAL A 308 -1.32 6.54 -12.69
CA VAL A 308 -2.18 7.11 -11.65
C VAL A 308 -1.40 7.49 -10.39
N ASP A 309 -0.40 6.71 -10.00
CA ASP A 309 0.49 7.05 -8.87
C ASP A 309 1.35 8.27 -9.19
N MET A 310 1.90 8.35 -10.40
CA MET A 310 2.65 9.52 -10.87
C MET A 310 1.82 10.80 -10.86
N ALA A 311 0.60 10.75 -11.41
CA ALA A 311 -0.29 11.90 -11.42
C ALA A 311 -0.67 12.37 -10.00
N CYS A 312 -0.86 11.44 -9.06
CA CYS A 312 -1.14 11.78 -7.67
C CYS A 312 0.07 12.39 -6.98
N ALA A 313 1.27 11.86 -7.20
CA ALA A 313 2.50 12.40 -6.63
C ALA A 313 2.77 13.82 -7.13
N ASP A 314 2.64 14.07 -8.43
CA ASP A 314 2.78 15.39 -9.03
C ASP A 314 1.75 16.38 -8.47
N ALA A 315 0.48 15.96 -8.35
CA ALA A 315 -0.57 16.79 -7.79
C ALA A 315 -0.33 17.12 -6.31
N CYS A 316 0.15 16.16 -5.52
CA CYS A 316 0.50 16.38 -4.11
C CYS A 316 1.68 17.36 -3.95
N ASN A 317 2.70 17.24 -4.79
CA ASN A 317 3.86 18.12 -4.79
C ASN A 317 3.52 19.56 -5.24
N ALA A 318 2.42 19.75 -5.96
CA ALA A 318 1.93 21.08 -6.35
C ALA A 318 1.06 21.79 -5.28
N MET A 319 0.70 21.09 -4.19
CA MET A 319 -0.17 21.66 -3.15
C MET A 319 0.60 22.53 -2.16
N PRO A 320 -0.05 23.53 -1.53
CA PRO A 320 0.57 24.22 -0.40
C PRO A 320 0.75 23.26 0.79
N VAL A 321 1.83 23.46 1.54
CA VAL A 321 2.10 22.72 2.77
C VAL A 321 1.09 23.13 3.85
N GLN A 322 0.53 22.14 4.55
CA GLN A 322 -0.36 22.36 5.66
C GLN A 322 0.42 22.87 6.88
N ALA A 323 0.05 24.04 7.40
CA ALA A 323 0.70 24.63 8.57
C ALA A 323 0.55 23.74 9.82
N GLY A 324 1.64 23.60 10.58
CA GLY A 324 1.69 22.76 11.79
C GLY A 324 1.71 21.26 11.52
N SER A 325 1.85 20.84 10.26
CA SER A 325 2.06 19.43 9.92
C SER A 325 3.53 19.05 10.10
N LYS A 326 3.81 17.74 10.19
CA LYS A 326 5.18 17.22 10.17
C LYS A 326 6.01 17.81 9.02
N LEU A 327 5.44 17.90 7.81
CA LEU A 327 6.15 18.48 6.67
C LEU A 327 6.51 19.95 6.90
N ALA A 328 5.62 20.74 7.51
CA ALA A 328 5.94 22.12 7.85
C ALA A 328 7.11 22.21 8.83
N ASP A 329 7.16 21.31 9.82
CA ASP A 329 8.26 21.24 10.80
C ASP A 329 9.59 20.83 10.13
N GLU A 330 9.58 19.82 9.27
CA GLU A 330 10.77 19.38 8.53
C GLU A 330 11.30 20.48 7.62
N LEU A 331 10.42 21.18 6.89
CA LEU A 331 10.81 22.31 6.03
C LEU A 331 11.34 23.50 6.83
N ALA A 332 10.83 23.75 8.03
CA ALA A 332 11.35 24.80 8.90
C ALA A 332 12.74 24.45 9.45
N ALA A 333 12.98 23.18 9.77
CA ALA A 333 14.25 22.70 10.32
C ALA A 333 15.35 22.55 9.26
N HIS A 334 14.99 22.09 8.06
CA HIS A 334 15.95 21.64 7.05
C HIS A 334 15.85 22.39 5.70
N GLY A 335 14.77 23.13 5.47
CA GLY A 335 14.49 23.77 4.19
C GLY A 335 13.88 22.82 3.16
N ASP A 336 13.44 23.36 2.02
CA ASP A 336 12.97 22.56 0.88
C ASP A 336 14.15 22.07 0.03
N CYS A 337 14.90 21.10 0.57
CA CYS A 337 16.11 20.59 -0.07
C CYS A 337 15.83 19.62 -1.22
N HIS A 338 14.69 18.94 -1.18
CA HIS A 338 14.39 17.87 -2.14
C HIS A 338 13.37 18.27 -3.21
N HIS A 339 12.66 19.39 -3.03
CA HIS A 339 11.55 19.82 -3.90
C HIS A 339 10.49 18.72 -4.10
N ASP A 340 10.28 17.91 -3.04
CA ASP A 340 9.35 16.79 -3.01
C ASP A 340 8.82 16.62 -1.58
N HIS A 341 7.51 16.78 -1.39
CA HIS A 341 6.86 16.74 -0.09
C HIS A 341 7.05 15.40 0.63
N PHE A 342 7.04 14.28 -0.09
CA PHE A 342 7.20 12.96 0.54
C PHE A 342 8.63 12.76 1.05
N THR A 343 9.62 13.11 0.22
CA THR A 343 11.04 13.02 0.57
C THR A 343 11.40 14.02 1.66
N ASN A 344 10.89 15.26 1.61
CA ASN A 344 11.08 16.23 2.68
C ASN A 344 10.44 15.78 4.00
N THR A 345 9.33 15.03 3.96
CA THR A 345 8.71 14.49 5.19
C THR A 345 9.55 13.35 5.78
N PHE A 346 10.13 12.49 4.93
CA PHE A 346 11.02 11.39 5.32
C PHE A 346 12.22 11.29 4.36
N PRO A 347 13.37 11.92 4.68
CA PRO A 347 14.52 12.04 3.77
C PRO A 347 15.17 10.72 3.33
N VAL A 348 14.87 9.63 4.03
CA VAL A 348 15.35 8.27 3.69
C VAL A 348 14.48 7.56 2.65
N THR A 349 13.40 8.19 2.20
CA THR A 349 12.48 7.63 1.21
C THR A 349 12.82 8.12 -0.19
N ASN A 350 12.57 7.27 -1.17
CA ASN A 350 12.74 7.61 -2.57
C ASN A 350 11.71 6.80 -3.38
N TRP A 351 10.49 7.33 -3.45
CA TRP A 351 9.37 6.68 -4.14
C TRP A 351 9.62 6.53 -5.66
N ARG A 352 10.54 7.34 -6.23
CA ARG A 352 10.87 7.29 -7.66
C ARG A 352 11.53 5.99 -8.07
N SER A 353 12.32 5.37 -7.18
CA SER A 353 12.92 4.04 -7.41
C SER A 353 11.87 3.00 -7.81
N GLY A 354 10.73 2.97 -7.12
CA GLY A 354 9.62 2.05 -7.42
C GLY A 354 8.94 2.35 -8.74
N ILE A 355 8.69 3.63 -9.04
CA ILE A 355 8.11 4.06 -10.32
C ILE A 355 9.03 3.71 -11.48
N ASP A 356 10.31 4.08 -11.41
CA ASP A 356 11.28 3.84 -12.47
C ASP A 356 11.46 2.34 -12.71
N HIS A 357 11.47 1.54 -11.64
CA HIS A 357 11.50 0.08 -11.75
C HIS A 357 10.22 -0.49 -12.37
N ALA A 358 9.04 0.00 -11.96
CA ALA A 358 7.76 -0.39 -12.55
C ALA A 358 7.72 -0.15 -14.06
N VAL A 359 8.21 1.01 -14.52
CA VAL A 359 8.34 1.31 -15.96
C VAL A 359 9.32 0.35 -16.62
N LYS A 360 10.49 0.12 -16.01
CA LYS A 360 11.54 -0.77 -16.54
C LYS A 360 11.04 -2.19 -16.76
N ILE A 361 10.23 -2.72 -15.85
CA ILE A 361 9.64 -4.06 -15.98
C ILE A 361 8.34 -4.07 -16.81
N GLY A 362 7.92 -2.94 -17.39
CA GLY A 362 6.75 -2.85 -18.28
C GLY A 362 5.40 -2.92 -17.56
N LEU A 363 5.32 -2.51 -16.30
CA LEU A 363 4.06 -2.47 -15.54
C LEU A 363 3.15 -1.30 -15.95
N GLY A 364 3.74 -0.20 -16.41
CA GLY A 364 2.99 1.01 -16.79
C GLY A 364 3.91 2.14 -17.25
N SER A 365 3.35 3.33 -17.39
CA SER A 365 4.03 4.52 -17.90
C SER A 365 4.15 5.61 -16.85
N LYS A 366 5.32 6.27 -16.79
CA LYS A 366 5.48 7.53 -16.06
C LYS A 366 4.90 8.74 -16.79
N GLU A 367 4.74 8.63 -18.11
CA GLU A 367 4.17 9.70 -18.93
C GLU A 367 2.66 9.52 -19.02
N TYR A 368 1.93 10.57 -18.63
CA TYR A 368 0.48 10.56 -18.62
C TYR A 368 -0.13 11.83 -19.24
N GLU A 369 -1.38 11.70 -19.68
CA GLU A 369 -2.27 12.80 -20.02
C GLU A 369 -3.34 12.92 -18.93
N LEU A 370 -3.43 14.09 -18.28
CA LEU A 370 -4.44 14.35 -17.25
C LEU A 370 -5.74 14.85 -17.87
N ILE A 371 -6.83 14.11 -17.68
CA ILE A 371 -8.16 14.41 -18.21
C ILE A 371 -9.10 14.78 -17.07
N THR A 372 -9.49 16.06 -16.99
CA THR A 372 -10.40 16.53 -15.94
C THR A 372 -11.86 16.21 -16.24
N VAL A 373 -12.49 15.46 -15.36
CA VAL A 373 -13.92 15.12 -15.38
C VAL A 373 -14.68 16.11 -14.48
N LYS A 374 -15.64 16.83 -15.07
CA LYS A 374 -16.40 17.90 -14.40
C LYS A 374 -17.70 17.45 -13.75
#